data_AF-Q53LF7-F1
#
_entry.id   AF-Q53LF7-F1
#
_cell.length_a   1.000
_cell.length_b   1.000
_cell.length_c   1.000
_cell.angle_alpha   90.00
_cell.angle_beta   90.00
_cell.angle_gamma   90.00
#
_symmetry.space_group_name_H-M   'P 1'
#
loop_
_entity.id
_entity.type
_entity.pdbx_description
1 polymer ?
#
loop_
_entity_poly.entity_id
_entity_poly.type
_entity_poly.pdbx_seq_one_letter_code
_entity_poly.pdbx_strand_id
1 'polypeptide(L)'
;MSQRKKAKELPGSTGGDRIGALPDEVLHHVLSFLPAQEAVQTCLLARRWLHLWKSATGLRIGEDDIYLRCVKDQKEFLNRLLLLRDGAPLDTCVLRFRWLVWFRDEGLDDTVRVNHWFRHALLHKVRFLLLDVDICYHSPFLMDEMPLVSRHLTRLQLKNIGLNNSFLNFSSCPALEHLVFESCKFDCAKISSSSAKRLSIADSYFSETSRVRIAIPSLVSLQLDYFHGRTPVLETMPSLLDAFVRVLYWTKDYCIWSDSGDCGHENCESCYGIKDNNCVLLEGLSEAKTLGLISEHGSCTKLHSSTCTGSGESHSSDLFQVFSFEEIEILEEDENDQDEEEEDEDEDEDSYENPFEDENEDSYKGEHEDEDNEDEDEDDDDEDEDEDEDEDEE
;
A
#
# COMPACT_ATOMS: atom_id res chain seq x y z
N MET A 1 34.72 -11.23 -78.47
CA MET A 1 34.84 -11.58 -77.05
C MET A 1 34.34 -10.40 -76.23
N SER A 2 33.20 -10.55 -75.56
CA SER A 2 32.44 -9.44 -74.95
C SER A 2 33.03 -9.03 -73.60
N GLN A 3 33.52 -7.80 -73.49
CA GLN A 3 34.06 -7.24 -72.24
C GLN A 3 32.91 -6.84 -71.30
N ARG A 4 32.75 -7.55 -70.18
CA ARG A 4 31.86 -7.14 -69.08
C ARG A 4 32.49 -5.94 -68.34
N LYS A 5 31.81 -4.80 -68.41
CA LYS A 5 32.11 -3.59 -67.61
C LYS A 5 31.89 -3.89 -66.12
N LYS A 6 32.90 -3.61 -65.29
CA LYS A 6 32.79 -3.58 -63.82
C LYS A 6 31.82 -2.47 -63.40
N ALA A 7 30.83 -2.82 -62.57
CA ALA A 7 30.00 -1.85 -61.87
C ALA A 7 30.86 -1.11 -60.83
N LYS A 8 30.69 0.20 -60.78
CA LYS A 8 31.35 1.13 -59.87
C LYS A 8 30.55 1.15 -58.58
N GLU A 9 31.11 0.63 -57.49
CA GLU A 9 30.50 0.73 -56.16
C GLU A 9 30.38 2.22 -55.79
N LEU A 10 29.16 2.66 -55.50
CA LEU A 10 28.89 3.91 -54.81
C LEU A 10 29.33 3.73 -53.35
N PRO A 11 29.98 4.73 -52.73
CA PRO A 11 30.21 4.69 -51.29
C PRO A 11 28.84 4.73 -50.62
N GLY A 12 28.41 3.58 -50.09
CA GLY A 12 27.22 3.50 -49.27
C GLY A 12 27.38 4.50 -48.13
N SER A 13 26.45 5.46 -48.05
CA SER A 13 26.31 6.37 -46.92
C SER A 13 26.45 5.57 -45.64
N THR A 14 27.50 5.79 -44.87
CA THR A 14 27.73 5.19 -43.56
C THR A 14 26.74 5.81 -42.58
N GLY A 15 25.45 5.48 -42.73
CA GLY A 15 24.44 5.63 -41.69
C GLY A 15 24.69 4.58 -40.61
N GLY A 16 25.89 4.60 -40.01
CA GLY A 16 26.24 3.70 -38.93
C GLY A 16 25.22 3.84 -37.80
N ASP A 17 24.85 2.71 -37.19
CA ASP A 17 23.91 2.65 -36.08
C ASP A 17 24.45 3.50 -34.91
N ARG A 18 24.05 4.76 -34.86
CA ARG A 18 24.52 5.74 -33.87
C ARG A 18 24.05 5.38 -32.47
N ILE A 19 22.90 4.71 -32.36
CA ILE A 19 22.34 4.27 -31.08
C ILE A 19 23.13 3.06 -30.60
N GLY A 20 23.35 2.07 -31.47
CA GLY A 20 24.19 0.92 -31.20
C GLY A 20 25.68 1.26 -30.97
N ALA A 21 26.12 2.50 -31.21
CA ALA A 21 27.47 2.99 -30.88
C ALA A 21 27.58 3.63 -29.48
N LEU A 22 26.47 3.88 -28.78
CA LEU A 22 26.49 4.43 -27.42
C LEU A 22 27.11 3.45 -26.42
N PRO A 23 27.71 3.90 -25.30
CA PRO A 23 28.18 3.00 -24.23
C PRO A 23 27.05 2.16 -23.62
N ASP A 24 27.37 0.96 -23.12
CA ASP A 24 26.35 0.04 -22.57
C ASP A 24 25.61 0.66 -21.37
N GLU A 25 26.27 1.50 -20.59
CA GLU A 25 25.67 2.22 -19.46
C GLU A 25 24.53 3.15 -19.92
N VAL A 26 24.72 3.83 -21.05
CA VAL A 26 23.70 4.70 -21.64
C VAL A 26 22.54 3.85 -22.16
N LEU A 27 22.85 2.71 -22.78
CA LEU A 27 21.82 1.80 -23.29
C LEU A 27 20.99 1.20 -22.15
N HIS A 28 21.63 0.77 -21.05
CA HIS A 28 20.91 0.30 -19.85
C HIS A 28 20.03 1.39 -19.24
N HIS A 29 20.52 2.63 -19.21
CA HIS A 29 19.73 3.76 -18.75
C HIS A 29 18.50 3.99 -19.64
N VAL A 30 18.66 3.94 -20.97
CA VAL A 30 17.52 4.03 -21.91
C VAL A 30 16.53 2.88 -21.67
N LEU A 31 17.00 1.65 -21.55
CA LEU A 31 16.16 0.48 -21.28
C LEU A 31 15.42 0.59 -19.93
N SER A 32 15.98 1.29 -18.95
CA SER A 32 15.36 1.45 -17.63
C SER A 32 14.06 2.26 -17.64
N PHE A 33 13.79 3.00 -18.72
CA PHE A 33 12.55 3.76 -18.92
C PHE A 33 11.49 3.00 -19.73
N LEU A 34 11.85 1.90 -20.38
CA LEU A 34 10.92 1.14 -21.20
C LEU A 34 10.12 0.14 -20.35
N PRO A 35 8.85 -0.12 -20.71
CA PRO A 35 8.15 -1.32 -20.27
C PRO A 35 8.97 -2.58 -20.56
N ALA A 36 8.90 -3.60 -19.70
CA ALA A 36 9.77 -4.77 -19.79
C ALA A 36 9.62 -5.52 -21.12
N GLN A 37 8.40 -5.58 -21.67
CA GLN A 37 8.09 -6.20 -22.94
C GLN A 37 8.85 -5.50 -24.08
N GLU A 38 8.81 -4.17 -24.13
CA GLU A 38 9.54 -3.36 -25.09
C GLU A 38 11.05 -3.48 -24.89
N ALA A 39 11.52 -3.42 -23.64
CA ALA A 39 12.92 -3.59 -23.29
C ALA A 39 13.47 -4.93 -23.81
N VAL A 40 12.72 -6.02 -23.65
CA VAL A 40 13.08 -7.33 -24.22
C VAL A 40 13.04 -7.28 -25.74
N GLN A 41 12.02 -6.68 -26.36
CA GLN A 41 11.92 -6.57 -27.83
C GLN A 41 13.09 -5.82 -28.47
N THR A 42 13.76 -4.91 -27.73
CA THR A 42 14.98 -4.25 -28.23
C THR A 42 16.09 -5.24 -28.64
N CYS A 43 16.05 -6.48 -28.12
CA CYS A 43 16.95 -7.55 -28.53
C CYS A 43 16.95 -7.81 -30.05
N LEU A 44 15.87 -7.42 -30.75
CA LEU A 44 15.70 -7.57 -32.18
C LEU A 44 16.38 -6.45 -33.01
N LEU A 45 16.75 -5.33 -32.38
CA LEU A 45 17.29 -4.15 -33.09
C LEU A 45 18.71 -4.37 -33.60
N ALA A 46 19.58 -4.97 -32.79
CA ALA A 46 20.91 -5.39 -33.21
C ALA A 46 21.48 -6.44 -32.24
N ARG A 47 22.53 -7.15 -32.69
CA ARG A 47 23.20 -8.20 -31.88
C ARG A 47 23.67 -7.70 -30.52
N ARG A 48 24.04 -6.42 -30.40
CA ARG A 48 24.49 -5.80 -29.14
C ARG A 48 23.36 -5.73 -28.10
N TRP A 49 22.12 -5.48 -28.53
CA TRP A 49 20.96 -5.37 -27.65
C TRP A 49 20.47 -6.71 -27.10
N LEU A 50 20.90 -7.82 -27.70
CA LEU A 50 20.44 -9.17 -27.36
C LEU A 50 20.60 -9.51 -25.87
N HIS A 51 21.61 -8.94 -25.20
CA HIS A 51 21.94 -9.22 -23.81
C HIS A 51 21.72 -8.03 -22.86
N LEU A 52 21.55 -6.81 -23.37
CA LEU A 52 21.49 -5.60 -22.54
C LEU A 52 20.25 -5.56 -21.63
N TRP A 53 19.11 -6.07 -22.12
CA TRP A 53 17.89 -6.10 -21.32
C TRP A 53 18.03 -6.94 -20.04
N LYS A 54 18.92 -7.94 -20.03
CA LYS A 54 19.16 -8.80 -18.86
C LYS A 54 19.82 -8.08 -17.69
N SER A 55 20.54 -7.00 -17.98
CA SER A 55 21.23 -6.14 -17.01
C SER A 55 20.61 -4.75 -16.91
N ALA A 56 19.45 -4.52 -17.53
CA ALA A 56 18.74 -3.23 -17.45
C ALA A 56 18.37 -2.90 -16.00
N THR A 57 18.66 -1.67 -15.56
CA THR A 57 18.43 -1.26 -14.16
C THR A 57 16.97 -0.91 -13.85
N GLY A 58 16.11 -0.85 -14.86
CA GLY A 58 14.66 -0.71 -14.71
C GLY A 58 13.92 -2.01 -15.00
N LEU A 59 12.86 -2.27 -14.24
CA LEU A 59 11.87 -3.29 -14.53
C LEU A 59 10.48 -2.68 -14.38
N ARG A 60 9.77 -2.48 -15.48
CA ARG A 60 8.45 -1.81 -15.50
C ARG A 60 7.42 -2.74 -16.13
N ILE A 61 6.36 -3.06 -15.39
CA ILE A 61 5.28 -3.96 -15.81
C ILE A 61 3.94 -3.25 -15.66
N GLY A 62 3.08 -3.37 -16.68
CA GLY A 62 1.78 -2.72 -16.70
C GLY A 62 1.85 -1.24 -17.08
N GLU A 63 2.90 -0.82 -17.80
CA GLU A 63 3.04 0.52 -18.39
C GLU A 63 2.90 0.50 -19.93
N ASP A 64 2.64 -0.67 -20.54
CA ASP A 64 2.59 -0.88 -21.99
C ASP A 64 1.19 -0.71 -22.61
N ASP A 65 0.13 -0.76 -21.80
CA ASP A 65 -1.26 -0.75 -22.26
C ASP A 65 -2.10 0.33 -21.55
N ILE A 66 -3.16 0.81 -22.22
CA ILE A 66 -4.17 1.72 -21.63
C ILE A 66 -4.87 1.03 -20.44
N TYR A 67 -5.01 -0.29 -20.52
CA TYR A 67 -5.66 -1.12 -19.52
C TYR A 67 -4.63 -2.04 -18.86
N LEU A 68 -4.61 -2.05 -17.52
CA LEU A 68 -3.76 -2.98 -16.77
C LEU A 68 -4.13 -4.43 -17.07
N ARG A 69 -3.11 -5.24 -17.36
CA ARG A 69 -3.26 -6.68 -17.57
C ARG A 69 -3.32 -7.44 -16.24
N CYS A 70 -3.99 -8.58 -16.24
CA CYS A 70 -4.14 -9.38 -15.03
C CYS A 70 -2.83 -10.11 -14.66
N VAL A 71 -2.67 -10.47 -13.39
CA VAL A 71 -1.53 -11.26 -12.91
C VAL A 71 -1.38 -12.56 -13.73
N LYS A 72 -2.49 -13.26 -14.00
CA LYS A 72 -2.52 -14.50 -14.80
C LYS A 72 -1.94 -14.32 -16.20
N ASP A 73 -2.18 -13.17 -16.84
CA ASP A 73 -1.73 -12.89 -18.22
C ASP A 73 -0.23 -12.57 -18.26
N GLN A 74 0.30 -12.02 -17.18
CA GLN A 74 1.69 -11.59 -17.06
C GLN A 74 2.60 -12.69 -16.50
N LYS A 75 2.05 -13.73 -15.85
CA LYS A 75 2.82 -14.72 -15.08
C LYS A 75 3.93 -15.41 -15.87
N GLU A 76 3.64 -15.86 -17.10
CA GLU A 76 4.60 -16.60 -17.93
C GLU A 76 5.74 -15.69 -18.38
N PHE A 77 5.40 -14.47 -18.79
CA PHE A 77 6.39 -13.48 -19.21
C PHE A 77 7.29 -13.09 -18.05
N LEU A 78 6.71 -12.72 -16.91
CA LEU A 78 7.46 -12.29 -15.74
C LEU A 78 8.35 -13.39 -15.15
N ASN A 79 7.83 -14.60 -14.99
CA ASN A 79 8.63 -15.70 -14.46
C ASN A 79 9.84 -15.98 -15.35
N ARG A 80 9.67 -15.95 -16.68
CA ARG A 80 10.79 -16.10 -17.63
C ARG A 80 11.74 -14.92 -17.59
N LEU A 81 11.22 -13.69 -17.53
CA LEU A 81 12.02 -12.47 -17.48
C LEU A 81 12.94 -12.47 -16.24
N LEU A 82 12.37 -12.76 -15.07
CA LEU A 82 13.12 -12.81 -13.81
C LEU A 82 14.15 -13.94 -13.81
N LEU A 83 13.81 -15.11 -14.35
CA LEU A 83 14.72 -16.25 -14.46
C LEU A 83 15.92 -15.97 -15.38
N LEU A 84 15.71 -15.20 -16.46
CA LEU A 84 16.73 -14.94 -17.47
C LEU A 84 17.60 -13.71 -17.19
N ARG A 85 17.29 -12.95 -16.13
CA ARG A 85 18.00 -11.73 -15.73
C ARG A 85 19.33 -12.09 -15.07
N ASP A 86 20.39 -11.32 -15.34
CA ASP A 86 21.77 -11.65 -14.92
C ASP A 86 22.09 -11.26 -13.45
N GLY A 87 21.06 -11.15 -12.59
CA GLY A 87 21.22 -10.74 -11.19
C GLY A 87 21.71 -9.30 -10.98
N ALA A 88 21.67 -8.48 -12.03
CA ALA A 88 22.07 -7.07 -11.98
C ALA A 88 21.10 -6.27 -11.08
N PRO A 89 21.62 -5.31 -10.30
CA PRO A 89 20.80 -4.51 -9.39
C PRO A 89 19.71 -3.74 -10.16
N LEU A 90 18.56 -3.61 -9.52
CA LEU A 90 17.48 -2.74 -9.96
C LEU A 90 17.70 -1.36 -9.34
N ASP A 91 17.61 -0.30 -10.13
CA ASP A 91 17.42 1.04 -9.61
C ASP A 91 15.91 1.28 -9.40
N THR A 92 15.10 0.87 -10.38
CA THR A 92 13.65 1.08 -10.39
C THR A 92 12.92 -0.22 -10.72
N CYS A 93 11.91 -0.57 -9.92
CA CYS A 93 10.97 -1.64 -10.21
C CYS A 93 9.53 -1.13 -10.04
N VAL A 94 8.74 -1.25 -11.10
CA VAL A 94 7.34 -0.87 -11.16
C VAL A 94 6.55 -2.11 -11.53
N LEU A 95 5.66 -2.53 -10.65
CA LEU A 95 4.80 -3.69 -10.83
C LEU A 95 3.35 -3.22 -10.74
N ARG A 96 2.65 -3.20 -11.87
CA ARG A 96 1.23 -2.84 -11.93
C ARG A 96 0.42 -3.98 -12.51
N PHE A 97 -0.68 -4.33 -11.84
CA PHE A 97 -1.55 -5.42 -12.24
C PHE A 97 -3.01 -5.03 -12.03
N ARG A 98 -3.89 -5.56 -12.88
CA ARG A 98 -5.31 -5.61 -12.59
C ARG A 98 -5.63 -6.84 -11.77
N TRP A 99 -6.44 -6.67 -10.73
CA TRP A 99 -6.87 -7.73 -9.83
C TRP A 99 -8.31 -8.14 -10.11
N LEU A 100 -8.46 -9.22 -10.88
CA LEU A 100 -9.76 -9.83 -11.18
C LEU A 100 -9.90 -11.11 -10.34
N VAL A 101 -10.48 -10.99 -9.14
CA VAL A 101 -10.84 -12.15 -8.33
C VAL A 101 -12.36 -12.21 -8.22
N TRP A 102 -12.95 -13.14 -8.94
CA TRP A 102 -14.39 -13.44 -8.86
C TRP A 102 -14.70 -14.37 -7.67
N PHE A 103 -13.74 -15.23 -7.31
CA PHE A 103 -13.87 -16.23 -6.25
C PHE A 103 -12.60 -16.28 -5.39
N ARG A 104 -12.78 -16.43 -4.08
CA ARG A 104 -11.73 -16.29 -3.06
C ARG A 104 -10.49 -17.17 -3.30
N ASP A 105 -10.67 -18.36 -3.89
CA ASP A 105 -9.59 -19.33 -4.10
C ASP A 105 -8.73 -19.05 -5.34
N GLU A 106 -9.27 -18.45 -6.41
CA GLU A 106 -8.47 -18.17 -7.61
C GLU A 106 -7.43 -17.07 -7.38
N GLY A 107 -7.69 -16.18 -6.42
CA GLY A 107 -6.81 -15.06 -6.09
C GLY A 107 -5.56 -15.47 -5.32
N LEU A 108 -5.61 -16.57 -4.55
CA LEU A 108 -4.52 -16.91 -3.63
C LEU A 108 -3.19 -17.16 -4.37
N ASP A 109 -3.25 -17.87 -5.49
CA ASP A 109 -2.10 -18.19 -6.32
C ASP A 109 -1.48 -16.93 -6.95
N ASP A 110 -2.31 -15.96 -7.34
CA ASP A 110 -1.85 -14.66 -7.84
C ASP A 110 -1.26 -13.79 -6.71
N THR A 111 -1.80 -13.88 -5.48
CA THR A 111 -1.26 -13.19 -4.30
C THR A 111 0.15 -13.68 -3.99
N VAL A 112 0.34 -15.00 -4.00
CA VAL A 112 1.65 -15.61 -3.78
C VAL A 112 2.66 -15.18 -4.86
N ARG A 113 2.24 -15.12 -6.13
CA ARG A 113 3.10 -14.66 -7.23
C ARG A 113 3.52 -13.21 -7.09
N VAL A 114 2.59 -12.30 -6.84
CA VAL A 114 2.89 -10.87 -6.73
C VAL A 114 3.81 -10.63 -5.53
N ASN A 115 3.55 -11.28 -4.39
CA ASN A 115 4.48 -11.23 -3.25
C ASN A 115 5.87 -11.77 -3.63
N HIS A 116 5.96 -12.89 -4.36
CA HIS A 116 7.23 -13.42 -4.83
C HIS A 116 7.98 -12.43 -5.74
N TRP A 117 7.32 -11.79 -6.70
CA TRP A 117 7.93 -10.80 -7.59
C TRP A 117 8.37 -9.54 -6.84
N PHE A 118 7.56 -9.08 -5.89
CA PHE A 118 7.90 -7.96 -5.00
C PHE A 118 9.16 -8.27 -4.18
N ARG A 119 9.22 -9.46 -3.57
CA ARG A 119 10.38 -9.94 -2.80
C ARG A 119 11.61 -10.12 -3.69
N HIS A 120 11.43 -10.60 -4.90
CA HIS A 120 12.50 -10.72 -5.88
C HIS A 120 13.11 -9.35 -6.20
N ALA A 121 12.30 -8.29 -6.38
CA ALA A 121 12.81 -6.94 -6.59
C ALA A 121 13.68 -6.45 -5.42
N LEU A 122 13.28 -6.72 -4.17
CA LEU A 122 14.06 -6.39 -2.97
C LEU A 122 15.42 -7.10 -2.94
N LEU A 123 15.47 -8.38 -3.32
CA LEU A 123 16.71 -9.15 -3.41
C LEU A 123 17.72 -8.54 -4.39
N HIS A 124 17.24 -7.90 -5.46
CA HIS A 124 18.07 -7.22 -6.46
C HIS A 124 18.37 -5.75 -6.12
N LYS A 125 18.42 -5.39 -4.83
CA LYS A 125 18.90 -4.08 -4.36
C LYS A 125 18.15 -2.87 -4.92
N VAL A 126 16.86 -3.05 -5.18
CA VAL A 126 15.98 -2.00 -5.71
C VAL A 126 16.03 -0.73 -4.86
N ARG A 127 16.09 0.45 -5.51
CA ARG A 127 16.04 1.76 -4.83
C ARG A 127 14.62 2.32 -4.82
N PHE A 128 13.92 2.24 -5.94
CA PHE A 128 12.53 2.63 -6.06
C PHE A 128 11.66 1.42 -6.41
N LEU A 129 10.69 1.10 -5.54
CA LEU A 129 9.74 0.01 -5.75
C LEU A 129 8.31 0.55 -5.70
N LEU A 130 7.59 0.37 -6.80
CA LEU A 130 6.15 0.63 -6.89
C LEU A 130 5.42 -0.70 -7.08
N LEU A 131 4.42 -0.96 -6.25
CA LEU A 131 3.45 -2.04 -6.45
C LEU A 131 2.04 -1.44 -6.45
N ASP A 132 1.32 -1.63 -7.54
CA ASP A 132 -0.06 -1.19 -7.72
C ASP A 132 -0.89 -2.37 -8.22
N VAL A 133 -1.89 -2.73 -7.43
CA VAL A 133 -2.77 -3.86 -7.72
C VAL A 133 -4.17 -3.32 -7.84
N ASP A 134 -4.56 -2.85 -9.02
CA ASP A 134 -5.87 -2.22 -9.26
C ASP A 134 -7.01 -3.21 -8.97
N ILE A 135 -7.75 -2.96 -7.87
CA ILE A 135 -8.78 -3.85 -7.35
C ILE A 135 -10.13 -3.48 -7.96
N CYS A 136 -10.71 -4.38 -8.76
CA CYS A 136 -12.08 -4.19 -9.27
C CYS A 136 -13.18 -4.65 -8.30
N TYR A 137 -12.83 -5.42 -7.25
CA TYR A 137 -13.80 -6.04 -6.32
C TYR A 137 -13.36 -5.91 -4.88
N HIS A 138 -14.29 -5.69 -3.94
CA HIS A 138 -14.06 -5.28 -2.53
C HIS A 138 -13.13 -6.15 -1.64
N SER A 139 -12.46 -7.19 -2.15
CA SER A 139 -11.43 -7.93 -1.40
C SER A 139 -10.04 -7.29 -1.58
N PRO A 140 -9.38 -6.82 -0.49
CA PRO A 140 -8.05 -6.24 -0.60
C PRO A 140 -7.00 -7.31 -0.95
N PHE A 141 -6.03 -6.95 -1.79
CA PHE A 141 -4.81 -7.73 -1.96
C PHE A 141 -3.98 -7.65 -0.68
N LEU A 142 -3.62 -8.78 -0.05
CA LEU A 142 -2.83 -8.76 1.18
C LEU A 142 -1.35 -9.06 0.91
N MET A 143 -0.47 -8.23 1.47
CA MET A 143 0.96 -8.56 1.54
C MET A 143 1.19 -9.74 2.49
N ASP A 144 2.25 -10.50 2.21
CA ASP A 144 2.71 -11.55 3.12
C ASP A 144 3.06 -11.00 4.52
N GLU A 145 2.95 -11.85 5.55
CA GLU A 145 3.30 -11.50 6.93
C GLU A 145 4.81 -11.61 7.18
N MET A 146 5.59 -10.97 6.34
CA MET A 146 7.04 -11.02 6.40
C MET A 146 7.62 -9.60 6.44
N PRO A 147 8.60 -9.30 7.31
CA PRO A 147 9.14 -7.95 7.41
C PRO A 147 9.87 -7.54 6.12
N LEU A 148 9.85 -6.23 5.84
CA LEU A 148 10.58 -5.66 4.71
C LEU A 148 12.05 -5.46 5.09
N VAL A 149 12.96 -6.11 4.37
CA VAL A 149 14.42 -6.02 4.62
C VAL A 149 15.12 -5.53 3.35
N SER A 150 15.67 -4.31 3.39
CA SER A 150 16.48 -3.78 2.28
C SER A 150 17.43 -2.69 2.75
N ARG A 151 18.71 -2.80 2.37
CA ARG A 151 19.71 -1.74 2.63
C ARG A 151 19.77 -0.68 1.52
N HIS A 152 18.96 -0.84 0.47
CA HIS A 152 19.07 -0.06 -0.76
C HIS A 152 17.78 0.69 -1.11
N LEU A 153 16.64 0.25 -0.60
CA LEU A 153 15.34 0.84 -0.89
C LEU A 153 15.27 2.25 -0.32
N THR A 154 15.11 3.25 -1.18
CA THR A 154 15.00 4.66 -0.83
C THR A 154 13.56 5.17 -0.93
N ARG A 155 12.77 4.58 -1.84
CA ARG A 155 11.36 4.94 -2.04
C ARG A 155 10.50 3.70 -2.24
N LEU A 156 9.46 3.58 -1.43
CA LEU A 156 8.43 2.56 -1.54
C LEU A 156 7.10 3.24 -1.83
N GLN A 157 6.41 2.78 -2.86
CA GLN A 157 5.07 3.24 -3.21
C GLN A 157 4.14 2.03 -3.37
N LEU A 158 3.09 1.98 -2.56
CA LEU A 158 2.10 0.91 -2.61
C LEU A 158 0.74 1.51 -2.92
N LYS A 159 0.02 0.90 -3.87
CA LYS A 159 -1.32 1.31 -4.25
C LYS A 159 -2.27 0.14 -4.22
N ASN A 160 -3.46 0.32 -3.65
CA ASN A 160 -4.51 -0.70 -3.63
C ASN A 160 -4.09 -1.98 -2.88
N ILE A 161 -3.44 -1.83 -1.71
CA ILE A 161 -2.85 -2.95 -0.95
C ILE A 161 -3.35 -2.97 0.49
N GLY A 162 -3.70 -4.16 0.99
CA GLY A 162 -3.89 -4.45 2.40
C GLY A 162 -2.57 -4.80 3.09
N LEU A 163 -2.30 -4.08 4.18
CA LEU A 163 -1.02 -4.05 4.88
C LEU A 163 -1.19 -4.54 6.31
N ASN A 164 -0.30 -5.43 6.72
CA ASN A 164 -0.29 -6.06 8.04
C ASN A 164 0.81 -5.48 8.95
N ASN A 165 0.78 -5.84 10.23
CA ASN A 165 1.74 -5.42 11.26
C ASN A 165 3.21 -5.67 10.88
N SER A 166 3.51 -6.86 10.37
CA SER A 166 4.90 -7.26 10.10
C SER A 166 5.50 -6.47 8.93
N PHE A 167 4.69 -6.17 7.92
CA PHE A 167 5.10 -5.47 6.72
C PHE A 167 5.42 -3.99 7.00
N LEU A 168 4.66 -3.35 7.89
CA LEU A 168 4.76 -1.93 8.23
C LEU A 168 5.84 -1.60 9.28
N ASN A 169 6.74 -2.55 9.55
CA ASN A 169 7.95 -2.33 10.33
C ASN A 169 9.16 -2.14 9.40
N PHE A 170 9.55 -0.89 9.18
CA PHE A 170 10.65 -0.52 8.29
C PHE A 170 12.00 -0.33 9.02
N SER A 171 12.14 -0.81 10.25
CA SER A 171 13.40 -0.73 11.02
C SER A 171 14.59 -1.39 10.29
N SER A 172 14.32 -2.39 9.45
CA SER A 172 15.32 -3.10 8.64
C SER A 172 15.61 -2.44 7.28
N CYS A 173 15.11 -1.21 7.06
CA CYS A 173 15.27 -0.45 5.82
C CYS A 173 15.98 0.90 6.04
N PRO A 174 17.29 0.92 6.36
CA PRO A 174 17.99 2.13 6.81
C PRO A 174 18.15 3.23 5.74
N ALA A 175 17.98 2.90 4.47
CA ALA A 175 18.09 3.85 3.36
C ALA A 175 16.74 4.44 2.93
N LEU A 176 15.64 4.01 3.56
CA LEU A 176 14.29 4.38 3.16
C LEU A 176 14.02 5.84 3.53
N GLU A 177 13.72 6.67 2.53
CA GLU A 177 13.46 8.10 2.71
C GLU A 177 12.01 8.46 2.39
N HIS A 178 11.36 7.74 1.49
CA HIS A 178 10.01 8.04 1.00
C HIS A 178 9.08 6.84 1.13
N LEU A 179 7.96 7.05 1.80
CA LEU A 179 6.84 6.13 1.90
C LEU A 179 5.60 6.77 1.29
N VAL A 180 4.99 6.08 0.33
CA VAL A 180 3.75 6.52 -0.31
C VAL A 180 2.75 5.35 -0.31
N PHE A 181 1.58 5.58 0.25
CA PHE A 181 0.47 4.64 0.28
C PHE A 181 -0.75 5.31 -0.32
N GLU A 182 -1.40 4.66 -1.28
CA GLU A 182 -2.58 5.18 -1.97
C GLU A 182 -3.63 4.07 -2.01
N SER A 183 -4.87 4.35 -1.62
CA SER A 183 -5.94 3.34 -1.63
C SER A 183 -5.60 2.08 -0.83
N CYS A 184 -4.82 2.20 0.24
CA CYS A 184 -4.32 1.07 1.02
C CYS A 184 -5.20 0.80 2.25
N LYS A 185 -5.28 -0.46 2.68
CA LYS A 185 -5.97 -0.88 3.91
C LYS A 185 -4.95 -1.19 5.00
N PHE A 186 -5.06 -0.53 6.15
CA PHE A 186 -4.14 -0.67 7.27
C PHE A 186 -4.76 -1.53 8.39
N ASP A 187 -4.53 -2.84 8.33
CA ASP A 187 -4.90 -3.80 9.36
C ASP A 187 -3.69 -4.04 10.29
N CYS A 188 -3.26 -2.98 10.97
CA CYS A 188 -2.07 -2.97 11.82
C CYS A 188 -2.25 -2.11 13.07
N ALA A 189 -1.43 -2.33 14.10
CA ALA A 189 -1.37 -1.52 15.30
C ALA A 189 -0.37 -0.36 15.17
N LYS A 190 0.68 -0.52 14.34
CA LYS A 190 1.78 0.45 14.27
C LYS A 190 2.49 0.48 12.91
N ILE A 191 2.75 1.69 12.40
CA ILE A 191 3.66 1.97 11.30
C ILE A 191 4.94 2.54 11.90
N SER A 192 6.10 1.96 11.57
CA SER A 192 7.37 2.41 12.17
C SER A 192 8.51 2.50 11.17
N SER A 193 9.29 3.57 11.26
CA SER A 193 10.53 3.76 10.49
C SER A 193 11.47 4.70 11.23
N SER A 194 12.77 4.44 11.17
CA SER A 194 13.80 5.31 11.77
C SER A 194 14.53 6.18 10.74
N SER A 195 14.28 5.98 9.45
CA SER A 195 15.00 6.66 8.35
C SER A 195 14.08 7.46 7.43
N ALA A 196 12.78 7.14 7.39
CA ALA A 196 11.85 7.77 6.47
C ALA A 196 11.71 9.27 6.78
N LYS A 197 11.81 10.09 5.74
CA LYS A 197 11.72 11.55 5.80
C LYS A 197 10.38 12.06 5.28
N ARG A 198 9.73 11.31 4.40
CA ARG A 198 8.45 11.66 3.78
C ARG A 198 7.48 10.50 3.86
N LEU A 199 6.27 10.79 4.35
CA LEU A 199 5.15 9.85 4.41
C LEU A 199 3.94 10.51 3.77
N SER A 200 3.39 9.86 2.76
CA SER A 200 2.13 10.25 2.11
C SER A 200 1.18 9.06 2.19
N ILE A 201 0.00 9.27 2.76
CA ILE A 201 -1.10 8.33 2.79
C ILE A 201 -2.29 9.04 2.17
N ALA A 202 -2.79 8.51 1.05
CA ALA A 202 -3.91 9.04 0.30
C ALA A 202 -5.01 7.97 0.15
N ASP A 203 -6.27 8.38 0.17
CA ASP A 203 -7.46 7.56 -0.16
C ASP A 203 -7.53 6.21 0.60
N SER A 204 -7.02 6.16 1.82
CA SER A 204 -6.72 4.90 2.51
C SER A 204 -7.66 4.60 3.67
N TYR A 205 -7.78 3.32 4.03
CA TYR A 205 -8.68 2.85 5.09
C TYR A 205 -7.89 2.32 6.29
N PHE A 206 -8.09 2.93 7.46
CA PHE A 206 -7.54 2.45 8.74
C PHE A 206 -8.52 1.51 9.45
N SER A 207 -7.99 0.57 10.24
CA SER A 207 -8.80 -0.33 11.05
C SER A 207 -9.85 0.40 11.90
N GLU A 208 -11.10 -0.07 11.87
CA GLU A 208 -12.17 0.44 12.73
C GLU A 208 -12.13 -0.08 14.17
N THR A 209 -11.36 -1.14 14.43
CA THR A 209 -11.30 -1.81 15.73
C THR A 209 -10.08 -1.41 16.54
N SER A 210 -9.02 -0.94 15.88
CA SER A 210 -7.76 -0.56 16.49
C SER A 210 -7.23 0.74 15.92
N ARG A 211 -6.71 1.63 16.78
CA ARG A 211 -6.06 2.87 16.34
C ARG A 211 -4.64 2.56 15.89
N VAL A 212 -4.34 2.87 14.63
CA VAL A 212 -2.98 2.73 14.10
C VAL A 212 -2.07 3.81 14.67
N ARG A 213 -0.91 3.43 15.17
CA ARG A 213 0.12 4.36 15.67
C ARG A 213 1.16 4.63 14.59
N ILE A 214 1.41 5.88 14.22
CA ILE A 214 2.45 6.25 13.27
C ILE A 214 3.66 6.76 14.05
N ALA A 215 4.74 5.97 14.03
CA ALA A 215 5.97 6.22 14.77
C ALA A 215 7.16 6.39 13.83
N ILE A 216 7.32 7.61 13.32
CA ILE A 216 8.40 7.96 12.39
C ILE A 216 9.06 9.25 12.89
N PRO A 217 9.97 9.17 13.88
CA PRO A 217 10.57 10.36 14.48
C PRO A 217 11.47 11.16 13.52
N SER A 218 11.94 10.53 12.44
CA SER A 218 12.78 11.15 11.40
C SER A 218 11.99 11.91 10.33
N LEU A 219 10.65 11.95 10.44
CA LEU A 219 9.80 12.50 9.41
C LEU A 219 9.97 14.02 9.32
N VAL A 220 10.08 14.51 8.09
CA VAL A 220 10.21 15.93 7.74
C VAL A 220 8.94 16.44 7.07
N SER A 221 8.26 15.59 6.29
CA SER A 221 6.99 15.93 5.67
C SER A 221 5.97 14.79 5.80
N LEU A 222 4.77 15.16 6.23
CA LEU A 222 3.62 14.27 6.42
C LEU A 222 2.46 14.74 5.54
N GLN A 223 1.87 13.82 4.80
CA GLN A 223 0.60 14.04 4.10
C GLN A 223 -0.35 12.91 4.45
N LEU A 224 -1.46 13.25 5.09
CA LEU A 224 -2.61 12.37 5.33
C LEU A 224 -3.79 12.97 4.57
N ASP A 225 -4.04 12.47 3.39
CA ASP A 225 -5.06 12.96 2.49
C ASP A 225 -6.17 11.91 2.38
N TYR A 226 -7.43 12.28 2.58
CA TYR A 226 -8.57 11.36 2.42
C TYR A 226 -8.39 9.99 3.09
N PHE A 227 -8.59 9.89 4.41
CA PHE A 227 -8.58 8.59 5.09
C PHE A 227 -9.92 8.26 5.77
N HIS A 228 -10.20 6.95 5.84
CA HIS A 228 -11.40 6.37 6.45
C HIS A 228 -11.05 5.51 7.69
N GLY A 229 -12.08 5.17 8.49
CA GLY A 229 -11.93 4.34 9.68
C GLY A 229 -11.59 5.15 10.92
N ARG A 230 -10.77 4.60 11.83
CA ARG A 230 -10.29 5.34 13.01
C ARG A 230 -9.09 6.21 12.65
N THR A 231 -9.11 7.44 13.13
CA THR A 231 -8.00 8.39 12.98
C THR A 231 -6.75 7.82 13.66
N PRO A 232 -5.60 7.80 12.96
CA PRO A 232 -4.36 7.29 13.50
C PRO A 232 -3.82 8.20 14.61
N VAL A 233 -3.05 7.62 15.53
CA VAL A 233 -2.29 8.37 16.54
C VAL A 233 -0.91 8.65 15.98
N LEU A 234 -0.53 9.92 15.87
CA LEU A 234 0.82 10.32 15.48
C LEU A 234 1.68 10.39 16.74
N GLU A 235 2.69 9.52 16.84
CA GLU A 235 3.72 9.64 17.90
C GLU A 235 4.61 10.86 17.60
N THR A 236 5.37 11.33 18.58
CA THR A 236 6.21 12.54 18.47
C THR A 236 7.16 12.52 17.25
N MET A 237 7.14 13.58 16.43
CA MET A 237 7.96 13.74 15.22
C MET A 237 8.85 14.99 15.31
N PRO A 238 9.97 14.95 16.04
CA PRO A 238 10.80 16.13 16.33
C PRO A 238 11.46 16.80 15.11
N SER A 239 11.42 16.17 13.92
CA SER A 239 12.02 16.70 12.69
C SER A 239 11.00 17.25 11.69
N LEU A 240 9.71 17.26 12.04
CA LEU A 240 8.63 17.59 11.12
C LEU A 240 8.71 19.08 10.74
N LEU A 241 8.57 19.38 9.45
CA LEU A 241 8.55 20.74 8.91
C LEU A 241 7.21 21.04 8.26
N ASP A 242 6.73 20.13 7.42
CA ASP A 242 5.51 20.29 6.64
C ASP A 242 4.52 19.18 7.00
N ALA A 243 3.28 19.55 7.30
CA ALA A 243 2.21 18.59 7.53
C ALA A 243 0.93 19.02 6.81
N PHE A 244 0.29 18.06 6.15
CA PHE A 244 -1.03 18.23 5.57
C PHE A 244 -1.93 17.10 6.06
N VAL A 245 -3.09 17.46 6.58
CA VAL A 245 -4.13 16.51 6.99
C VAL A 245 -5.47 16.97 6.43
N ARG A 246 -6.06 16.16 5.57
CA ARG A 246 -7.45 16.29 5.09
C ARG A 246 -8.28 15.14 5.63
N VAL A 247 -9.37 15.45 6.31
CA VAL A 247 -10.23 14.45 6.96
C VAL A 247 -11.64 14.45 6.35
N LEU A 248 -12.17 13.25 6.10
CA LEU A 248 -13.53 13.03 5.58
C LEU A 248 -14.56 12.90 6.72
N TYR A 249 -15.84 13.09 6.38
CA TYR A 249 -16.95 13.03 7.32
C TYR A 249 -17.14 11.65 7.99
N TRP A 250 -16.68 10.58 7.35
CA TRP A 250 -16.91 9.19 7.74
C TRP A 250 -15.89 8.59 8.72
N THR A 251 -15.16 9.40 9.48
CA THR A 251 -14.29 8.82 10.52
C THR A 251 -15.13 8.23 11.65
N LYS A 252 -14.74 7.04 12.15
CA LYS A 252 -15.44 6.39 13.26
C LYS A 252 -15.29 7.13 14.59
N ASP A 253 -14.48 8.17 14.64
CA ASP A 253 -14.18 8.96 15.85
C ASP A 253 -15.22 10.06 16.14
N TYR A 254 -16.29 10.14 15.36
CA TYR A 254 -17.39 11.06 15.62
C TYR A 254 -18.31 10.54 16.75
N CYS A 255 -18.30 11.22 17.89
CA CYS A 255 -19.25 10.97 18.98
C CYS A 255 -20.36 12.04 19.00
N ILE A 256 -21.63 11.61 18.95
CA ILE A 256 -22.78 12.52 19.04
C ILE A 256 -23.00 13.10 20.44
N TRP A 257 -22.43 12.48 21.48
CA TRP A 257 -22.73 12.80 22.88
C TRP A 257 -21.65 13.63 23.57
N SER A 258 -20.44 13.68 23.01
CA SER A 258 -19.40 14.53 23.52
C SER A 258 -18.38 14.87 22.48
N ASP A 259 -17.98 16.13 22.55
CA ASP A 259 -16.93 16.72 21.77
C ASP A 259 -15.53 16.38 22.28
N SER A 260 -15.41 15.89 23.52
CA SER A 260 -14.12 15.65 24.18
C SER A 260 -13.50 14.28 23.86
N GLY A 261 -14.21 13.39 23.14
CA GLY A 261 -13.80 12.00 23.02
C GLY A 261 -14.02 11.18 24.32
N ASP A 262 -14.60 11.78 25.35
CA ASP A 262 -15.12 11.11 26.54
C ASP A 262 -16.58 11.56 26.75
N CYS A 263 -17.51 10.79 26.20
CA CYS A 263 -18.94 11.04 26.39
C CYS A 263 -19.53 10.42 27.65
N GLY A 264 -18.69 9.79 28.50
CA GLY A 264 -19.16 9.06 29.68
C GLY A 264 -20.00 7.82 29.35
N HIS A 265 -20.17 7.45 28.09
CA HIS A 265 -20.91 6.25 27.68
C HIS A 265 -19.95 5.07 27.53
N GLU A 266 -20.10 4.06 28.38
CA GLU A 266 -19.16 2.92 28.51
C GLU A 266 -18.91 2.15 27.20
N ASN A 267 -19.83 2.25 26.24
CA ASN A 267 -19.78 1.57 24.94
C ASN A 267 -19.80 2.51 23.73
N CYS A 268 -19.41 3.78 23.87
CA CYS A 268 -19.31 4.64 22.69
C CYS A 268 -18.13 4.21 21.82
N GLU A 269 -18.42 3.57 20.68
CA GLU A 269 -17.40 3.12 19.72
C GLU A 269 -16.48 4.25 19.27
N SER A 270 -17.01 5.46 19.14
CA SER A 270 -16.27 6.65 18.71
C SER A 270 -15.28 7.16 19.75
N CYS A 271 -15.65 7.10 21.03
CA CYS A 271 -14.80 7.45 22.18
C CYS A 271 -13.88 6.30 22.61
N TYR A 272 -14.16 5.08 22.17
CA TYR A 272 -13.43 3.87 22.56
C TYR A 272 -11.93 4.01 22.26
N GLY A 273 -11.08 3.64 23.22
CA GLY A 273 -9.61 3.65 23.09
C GLY A 273 -8.93 5.01 23.34
N ILE A 274 -9.67 6.07 23.67
CA ILE A 274 -9.11 7.35 24.15
C ILE A 274 -8.97 7.29 25.68
N LYS A 275 -8.22 6.31 26.21
CA LYS A 275 -8.03 6.17 27.67
C LYS A 275 -6.86 7.00 28.23
N ASP A 276 -5.96 7.46 27.37
CA ASP A 276 -4.67 8.00 27.81
C ASP A 276 -4.55 9.53 27.66
N ASN A 277 -5.62 10.28 27.41
CA ASN A 277 -5.57 11.71 27.03
C ASN A 277 -4.63 12.06 25.86
N ASN A 278 -4.05 11.04 25.20
CA ASN A 278 -3.15 11.22 24.08
C ASN A 278 -3.94 11.82 22.92
N CYS A 279 -3.48 12.98 22.50
CA CYS A 279 -4.08 13.76 21.44
C CYS A 279 -4.01 12.99 20.11
N VAL A 280 -5.17 12.71 19.51
CA VAL A 280 -5.20 12.08 18.19
C VAL A 280 -4.68 13.10 17.17
N LEU A 281 -3.63 12.73 16.44
CA LEU A 281 -2.82 13.56 15.53
C LEU A 281 -1.98 14.70 16.18
N LEU A 282 -2.53 15.55 17.06
CA LEU A 282 -1.85 16.83 17.43
C LEU A 282 -0.47 16.67 18.07
N GLU A 283 -0.25 15.63 18.87
CA GLU A 283 1.04 15.42 19.53
C GLU A 283 2.16 15.19 18.51
N GLY A 284 1.89 14.47 17.42
CA GLY A 284 2.87 14.26 16.35
C GLY A 284 3.02 15.44 15.40
N LEU A 285 2.02 16.33 15.34
CA LEU A 285 2.01 17.51 14.48
C LEU A 285 2.60 18.76 15.13
N SER A 286 2.81 18.76 16.45
CA SER A 286 3.18 19.96 17.23
C SER A 286 4.48 20.64 16.79
N GLU A 287 5.35 19.91 16.08
CA GLU A 287 6.65 20.37 15.62
C GLU A 287 6.62 20.93 14.17
N ALA A 288 5.50 20.77 13.45
CA ALA A 288 5.37 21.25 12.07
C ALA A 288 5.43 22.79 12.02
N LYS A 289 6.18 23.32 11.04
CA LYS A 289 6.27 24.76 10.76
C LYS A 289 5.16 25.23 9.82
N THR A 290 4.81 24.38 8.86
CA THR A 290 3.73 24.62 7.91
C THR A 290 2.71 23.51 8.08
N LEU A 291 1.48 23.90 8.42
CA LEU A 291 0.41 22.97 8.74
C LEU A 291 -0.85 23.33 7.95
N GLY A 292 -1.24 22.44 7.03
CA GLY A 292 -2.54 22.49 6.37
C GLY A 292 -3.50 21.50 7.01
N LEU A 293 -4.60 21.99 7.58
CA LEU A 293 -5.67 21.17 8.12
C LEU A 293 -6.96 21.48 7.35
N ILE A 294 -7.51 20.48 6.68
CA ILE A 294 -8.76 20.61 5.92
C ILE A 294 -9.74 19.57 6.45
N SER A 295 -10.99 19.99 6.65
CA SER A 295 -12.09 19.08 6.95
C SER A 295 -13.21 19.34 5.96
N GLU A 296 -13.57 18.35 5.16
CA GLU A 296 -14.70 18.47 4.25
C GLU A 296 -16.02 18.42 5.05
N HIS A 297 -16.89 19.39 4.81
CA HIS A 297 -18.24 19.59 5.38
C HIS A 297 -18.34 19.60 6.92
N GLY A 298 -17.86 20.66 7.58
CA GLY A 298 -18.26 21.04 8.96
C GLY A 298 -18.06 19.99 10.06
N SER A 299 -17.45 18.85 9.73
CA SER A 299 -17.32 17.69 10.59
C SER A 299 -16.09 17.88 11.45
N CYS A 300 -16.31 18.16 12.73
CA CYS A 300 -15.25 18.35 13.69
C CYS A 300 -14.60 16.99 13.97
N THR A 301 -13.62 16.57 13.15
CA THR A 301 -12.62 15.61 13.62
C THR A 301 -11.76 16.34 14.64
N LYS A 302 -12.18 16.25 15.90
CA LYS A 302 -11.59 17.01 17.00
C LYS A 302 -10.20 16.47 17.29
N LEU A 303 -9.25 17.16 16.70
CA LEU A 303 -7.84 17.18 17.04
C LEU A 303 -7.72 17.54 18.53
N HIS A 304 -7.67 16.54 19.39
CA HIS A 304 -7.69 16.74 20.85
C HIS A 304 -6.41 17.49 21.28
N SER A 305 -6.51 18.47 22.17
CA SER A 305 -5.38 19.13 22.84
C SER A 305 -5.52 18.91 24.36
N SER A 306 -4.43 18.53 25.04
CA SER A 306 -4.42 18.15 26.46
C SER A 306 -4.46 19.33 27.44
N THR A 307 -4.81 20.54 27.00
CA THR A 307 -4.79 21.75 27.85
C THR A 307 -6.10 22.52 27.81
N CYS A 308 -7.18 21.98 28.40
CA CYS A 308 -8.34 22.78 28.78
C CYS A 308 -8.96 22.26 30.09
N THR A 309 -8.32 22.59 31.22
CA THR A 309 -9.00 22.64 32.52
C THR A 309 -9.63 24.04 32.67
N GLY A 310 -10.88 24.19 32.27
CA GLY A 310 -11.62 25.45 32.37
C GLY A 310 -13.10 25.21 32.57
N SER A 311 -13.56 25.34 33.81
CA SER A 311 -14.97 25.36 34.20
C SER A 311 -15.70 26.53 33.54
N GLY A 312 -16.78 26.29 32.80
CA GLY A 312 -17.65 27.37 32.35
C GLY A 312 -18.57 26.99 31.20
N GLU A 313 -19.83 26.70 31.54
CA GLU A 313 -21.07 27.00 30.79
C GLU A 313 -21.02 26.95 29.25
N SER A 314 -21.53 25.82 28.75
CA SER A 314 -22.16 25.61 27.45
C SER A 314 -22.60 26.86 26.68
N HIS A 315 -21.92 27.17 25.59
CA HIS A 315 -22.53 27.70 24.35
C HIS A 315 -21.63 27.34 23.16
N SER A 316 -22.18 26.53 22.26
CA SER A 316 -21.69 26.13 20.94
C SER A 316 -20.95 27.26 20.19
N SER A 317 -19.61 27.23 20.13
CA SER A 317 -18.79 27.85 19.05
C SER A 317 -17.26 27.71 19.19
N ASP A 318 -16.70 26.73 19.90
CA ASP A 318 -15.23 26.60 20.00
C ASP A 318 -14.67 25.65 18.92
N LEU A 319 -14.63 26.16 17.69
CA LEU A 319 -13.78 25.64 16.61
C LEU A 319 -12.35 26.16 16.83
N PHE A 320 -11.43 25.23 17.12
CA PHE A 320 -9.97 25.39 17.19
C PHE A 320 -9.44 26.46 18.17
N GLN A 321 -9.17 26.05 19.41
CA GLN A 321 -8.15 26.69 20.25
C GLN A 321 -7.00 25.71 20.49
N VAL A 322 -5.87 25.89 19.78
CA VAL A 322 -4.48 25.87 20.30
C VAL A 322 -3.51 26.42 19.23
N PHE A 323 -3.11 27.68 19.45
CA PHE A 323 -1.83 28.39 19.30
C PHE A 323 -0.84 28.20 18.13
N SER A 324 -0.16 29.32 17.84
CA SER A 324 0.55 29.76 16.63
C SER A 324 1.89 29.10 16.30
N PHE A 325 2.13 28.88 15.00
CA PHE A 325 3.34 29.35 14.31
C PHE A 325 2.90 30.06 13.01
N GLU A 326 3.68 31.05 12.57
CA GLU A 326 3.35 31.96 11.46
C GLU A 326 2.85 31.19 10.21
N GLU A 327 1.72 31.62 9.64
CA GLU A 327 1.06 31.08 8.42
C GLU A 327 0.25 29.77 8.61
N ILE A 328 -1.00 29.90 9.06
CA ILE A 328 -2.05 28.87 8.88
C ILE A 328 -3.07 29.44 7.89
N GLU A 329 -3.09 28.92 6.65
CA GLU A 329 -4.19 29.12 5.71
C GLU A 329 -5.24 28.03 5.97
N ILE A 330 -6.40 28.43 6.48
CA ILE A 330 -7.60 27.59 6.54
C ILE A 330 -8.34 27.83 5.22
N LEU A 331 -8.45 26.79 4.39
CA LEU A 331 -9.27 26.83 3.18
C LEU A 331 -10.57 26.09 3.46
N GLU A 332 -11.67 26.84 3.55
CA GLU A 332 -13.03 26.29 3.48
C GLU A 332 -13.39 26.20 1.99
N GLU A 333 -13.71 25.00 1.50
CA GLU A 333 -14.26 24.81 0.15
C GLU A 333 -15.77 25.08 0.23
N ASP A 334 -16.19 26.26 -0.23
CA ASP A 334 -17.60 26.61 -0.44
C ASP A 334 -18.09 25.98 -1.75
N GLU A 335 -18.73 24.81 -1.69
CA GLU A 335 -19.58 24.32 -2.79
C GLU A 335 -20.97 24.93 -2.66
N ASN A 336 -21.14 26.12 -3.23
CA ASN A 336 -22.42 26.67 -3.63
C ASN A 336 -22.49 26.59 -5.16
N ASP A 337 -23.05 25.51 -5.69
CA ASP A 337 -23.71 25.55 -7.00
C ASP A 337 -25.03 24.78 -6.88
N GLN A 338 -26.09 25.58 -6.78
CA GLN A 338 -27.48 25.18 -6.96
C GLN A 338 -27.70 24.95 -8.45
N ASP A 339 -28.09 23.74 -8.84
CA ASP A 339 -28.84 23.54 -10.08
C ASP A 339 -30.04 22.62 -9.77
N GLU A 340 -31.19 23.27 -9.56
CA GLU A 340 -32.51 22.69 -9.75
C GLU A 340 -32.73 22.54 -11.26
N GLU A 341 -32.69 21.32 -11.81
CA GLU A 341 -33.37 21.04 -13.08
C GLU A 341 -34.11 19.70 -13.02
N GLU A 342 -35.30 19.75 -13.61
CA GLU A 342 -36.48 18.93 -13.41
C GLU A 342 -36.39 17.55 -14.09
N GLU A 343 -37.29 16.68 -13.64
CA GLU A 343 -37.67 15.38 -14.17
C GLU A 343 -37.79 15.37 -15.71
N ASP A 344 -37.20 14.37 -16.37
CA ASP A 344 -37.76 13.77 -17.58
C ASP A 344 -37.27 12.31 -17.70
N GLU A 345 -38.26 11.41 -17.65
CA GLU A 345 -38.17 9.98 -17.89
C GLU A 345 -37.86 9.74 -19.37
N ASP A 346 -36.80 9.00 -19.71
CA ASP A 346 -36.72 8.31 -21.00
C ASP A 346 -35.94 6.99 -20.86
N GLU A 347 -36.65 5.95 -21.27
CA GLU A 347 -36.27 4.55 -21.35
C GLU A 347 -35.17 4.36 -22.40
N ASP A 348 -34.07 3.69 -22.06
CA ASP A 348 -33.25 2.99 -23.07
C ASP A 348 -32.68 1.70 -22.47
N GLU A 349 -33.26 0.61 -22.96
CA GLU A 349 -32.84 -0.77 -22.80
C GLU A 349 -31.44 -0.96 -23.39
N ASP A 350 -30.49 -1.48 -22.61
CA ASP A 350 -29.37 -2.22 -23.19
C ASP A 350 -29.03 -3.44 -22.33
N SER A 351 -29.33 -4.59 -22.92
CA SER A 351 -29.13 -5.94 -22.46
C SER A 351 -27.67 -6.24 -22.08
N TYR A 352 -27.46 -6.73 -20.86
CA TYR A 352 -26.33 -7.61 -20.58
C TYR A 352 -26.87 -9.00 -20.23
N GLU A 353 -26.70 -9.91 -21.18
CA GLU A 353 -27.02 -11.33 -21.09
C GLU A 353 -26.24 -11.98 -19.94
N ASN A 354 -26.97 -12.71 -19.10
CA ASN A 354 -26.45 -13.56 -18.05
C ASN A 354 -26.28 -14.98 -18.63
N PRO A 355 -25.07 -15.52 -18.80
CA PRO A 355 -24.90 -16.93 -19.14
C PRO A 355 -24.77 -17.75 -17.86
N PHE A 356 -25.36 -18.95 -17.85
CA PHE A 356 -25.35 -19.99 -16.80
C PHE A 356 -26.61 -20.10 -15.92
N GLU A 357 -27.77 -20.24 -16.57
CA GLU A 357 -28.77 -21.22 -16.17
C GLU A 357 -28.77 -22.32 -17.23
N ASP A 358 -28.38 -23.54 -16.85
CA ASP A 358 -29.04 -24.80 -17.24
C ASP A 358 -28.11 -26.03 -17.11
N GLU A 359 -28.67 -27.02 -16.39
CA GLU A 359 -28.46 -28.48 -16.53
C GLU A 359 -27.15 -29.10 -16.03
N ASN A 360 -27.21 -29.75 -14.86
CA ASN A 360 -27.32 -31.22 -14.80
C ASN A 360 -27.41 -31.73 -13.35
N GLU A 361 -28.58 -32.31 -13.03
CA GLU A 361 -28.76 -33.29 -11.97
C GLU A 361 -27.96 -34.56 -12.33
N ASP A 362 -27.12 -35.08 -11.43
CA ASP A 362 -26.86 -36.53 -11.31
C ASP A 362 -26.10 -36.86 -10.01
N SER A 363 -26.88 -37.35 -9.04
CA SER A 363 -26.60 -38.44 -8.10
C SER A 363 -25.15 -38.94 -7.94
N TYR A 364 -24.56 -38.72 -6.76
CA TYR A 364 -23.64 -39.69 -6.14
C TYR A 364 -23.95 -39.86 -4.64
N LYS A 365 -24.57 -41.00 -4.31
CA LYS A 365 -24.58 -41.66 -2.99
C LYS A 365 -23.72 -42.93 -3.12
N GLY A 366 -22.82 -43.15 -2.17
CA GLY A 366 -22.10 -44.40 -1.89
C GLY A 366 -21.35 -44.18 -0.58
N GLU A 367 -21.92 -44.58 0.55
CA GLU A 367 -21.82 -45.89 1.22
C GLU A 367 -20.54 -46.04 2.06
N HIS A 368 -20.80 -46.25 3.36
CA HIS A 368 -19.91 -46.60 4.48
C HIS A 368 -18.92 -47.72 4.18
N GLU A 369 -17.71 -47.64 4.75
CA GLU A 369 -17.07 -48.78 5.44
C GLU A 369 -16.32 -48.25 6.67
N ASP A 370 -16.68 -48.79 7.84
CA ASP A 370 -16.05 -48.60 9.14
C ASP A 370 -14.84 -49.56 9.25
N GLU A 371 -13.70 -49.09 9.77
CA GLU A 371 -12.63 -49.97 10.28
C GLU A 371 -12.18 -49.50 11.67
N ASP A 372 -12.52 -50.33 12.64
CA ASP A 372 -12.11 -50.29 14.04
C ASP A 372 -10.60 -50.52 14.18
N ASN A 373 -9.97 -49.83 15.14
CA ASN A 373 -8.72 -50.28 15.76
C ASN A 373 -8.83 -50.02 17.27
N GLU A 374 -9.06 -51.12 17.98
CA GLU A 374 -9.09 -51.27 19.43
C GLU A 374 -7.69 -51.64 19.97
N ASP A 375 -7.46 -51.21 21.22
CA ASP A 375 -6.65 -51.82 22.29
C ASP A 375 -5.10 -51.86 22.19
N GLU A 376 -4.43 -51.30 23.22
CA GLU A 376 -3.81 -52.10 24.29
C GLU A 376 -3.15 -51.19 25.37
N ASP A 377 -3.28 -51.65 26.61
CA ASP A 377 -3.12 -51.02 27.93
C ASP A 377 -1.66 -50.89 28.46
N GLU A 378 -1.54 -50.60 29.77
CA GLU A 378 -0.41 -50.68 30.74
C GLU A 378 0.10 -49.29 31.21
N ASP A 379 -0.31 -48.72 32.35
CA ASP A 379 -0.24 -49.10 33.80
C ASP A 379 1.00 -48.52 34.54
N ASP A 380 0.74 -48.03 35.77
CA ASP A 380 1.63 -47.93 36.96
C ASP A 380 2.70 -46.79 36.98
N ASP A 381 3.04 -46.07 38.07
CA ASP A 381 2.69 -46.07 39.49
C ASP A 381 3.23 -44.76 40.14
N ASP A 382 2.55 -44.30 41.19
CA ASP A 382 2.96 -43.64 42.45
C ASP A 382 4.33 -42.93 42.61
N GLU A 383 4.35 -41.76 43.28
CA GLU A 383 4.81 -41.62 44.68
C GLU A 383 4.81 -40.14 45.15
N ASP A 384 4.35 -39.98 46.39
CA ASP A 384 4.25 -38.77 47.19
C ASP A 384 5.60 -38.13 47.56
N GLU A 385 5.62 -36.86 47.96
CA GLU A 385 6.29 -36.41 49.21
C GLU A 385 6.06 -34.91 49.48
N ASP A 386 5.66 -34.66 50.73
CA ASP A 386 5.40 -33.38 51.40
C ASP A 386 6.67 -32.51 51.55
N GLU A 387 6.51 -31.21 51.80
CA GLU A 387 7.16 -30.52 52.95
C GLU A 387 6.74 -29.04 53.02
N ASP A 388 6.26 -28.70 54.22
CA ASP A 388 5.94 -27.38 54.74
C ASP A 388 7.18 -26.45 54.82
N GLU A 389 6.98 -25.13 54.87
CA GLU A 389 7.58 -24.28 55.92
C GLU A 389 7.11 -22.82 55.81
N ASP A 390 7.00 -22.22 56.99
CA ASP A 390 6.32 -21.01 57.42
C ASP A 390 7.13 -19.70 57.18
N GLU A 391 6.66 -18.62 57.84
CA GLU A 391 7.32 -17.33 58.14
C GLU A 391 7.07 -16.19 57.13
N ASP A 392 6.73 -14.96 57.51
CA ASP A 392 6.33 -14.36 58.78
C ASP A 392 5.68 -12.98 58.51
N GLU A 393 4.97 -12.53 59.55
CA GLU A 393 4.36 -11.22 59.85
C GLU A 393 5.09 -9.94 59.36
N GLU A 394 4.36 -9.01 58.72
CA GLU A 394 3.98 -7.65 59.24
C GLU A 394 2.93 -6.95 58.36
#